data_AF-A0A9E2LMK2-F1
#
_entry.id   AF-A0A9E2LMK2-F1
#
_cell.length_a   1.000
_cell.length_b   1.000
_cell.length_c   1.000
_cell.angle_alpha   90.00
_cell.angle_beta   90.00
_cell.angle_gamma   90.00
#
_symmetry.space_group_name_H-M   'P 1'
#
loop_
_entity.id
_entity.type
_entity.pdbx_description
1 polymer ?
#
loop_
_entity_poly.entity_id
_entity_poly.type
_entity_poly.pdbx_seq_one_letter_code
_entity_poly.pdbx_strand_id
1 'polypeptide(L)'
;MPPERKNLDELLLLITVLKEIMSWKTALDVFLMALLIFLIYRTFRRLGTWRILLGILIAVTIFVIASLLELEGISWIYSNLSQVAVLGIVVIFQPEIRKVFERAVSLRRSETGNTESALSTLISEAVFDLAQQRRGAILVFPGKEHVTQCLTGGFSLDSEPSIPLIMSIFDPNSPGHDGALIVENGRFARFGVRLPNSKTDTLSREFGTRHHAAMGLSEVTDAFVVAVSEERGAVTTFLGGKINRARDKNDLRSRIESHWEKASSYLPKTFLQQFKWKIPSEVTLSILLAFIFWVALATSHARISERSFVIPIEYTTVPQNLVLVGNKPVEIKLRLAGPNSDLDVLGASRLSVKIDLSKAMSGKQTLAVNEENIRLPKRVRIMEMEPSSLSIALEEILHKELIVKPQMVGKLPQGIELISVNVWPEKVKVLSPTGVGKKGEISLMTTPIYMEGIREDAILFCKIIAPSDIQPVDKRWPDVQVQIKVHFKSEKKTSDIPSSLVY
;
A
#
# COMPACT_ATOMS: atom_id res chain seq x y z
N MET A 1 -26.37 24.90 -22.46
CA MET A 1 -26.17 23.49 -22.86
C MET A 1 -27.53 22.83 -22.93
N PRO A 2 -27.88 22.13 -24.02
CA PRO A 2 -29.23 21.61 -24.21
C PRO A 2 -29.51 20.43 -23.24
N PRO A 3 -30.76 20.28 -22.77
CA PRO A 3 -31.15 19.26 -21.79
C PRO A 3 -30.94 17.81 -22.27
N GLU A 4 -30.88 17.57 -23.58
CA GLU A 4 -30.64 16.24 -24.17
C GLU A 4 -29.25 15.66 -23.89
N ARG A 5 -28.20 16.48 -23.79
CA ARG A 5 -26.84 15.98 -23.51
C ARG A 5 -26.68 15.47 -22.09
N LYS A 6 -27.36 16.10 -21.12
CA LYS A 6 -27.32 15.72 -19.71
C LYS A 6 -27.84 14.30 -19.48
N ASN A 7 -28.95 13.94 -20.13
CA ASN A 7 -29.54 12.60 -20.02
C ASN A 7 -28.68 11.53 -20.68
N LEU A 8 -27.97 11.85 -21.78
CA LEU A 8 -27.01 10.93 -22.41
C LEU A 8 -25.78 10.70 -21.52
N ASP A 9 -25.25 11.76 -20.90
CA ASP A 9 -24.11 11.66 -19.99
C ASP A 9 -24.47 10.87 -18.71
N GLU A 10 -25.68 11.05 -18.18
CA GLU A 10 -26.21 10.24 -17.07
C GLU A 10 -26.40 8.77 -17.46
N LEU A 11 -26.94 8.48 -18.65
CA LEU A 11 -27.05 7.11 -19.16
C LEU A 11 -25.70 6.45 -19.38
N LEU A 12 -24.72 7.18 -19.93
CA LEU A 12 -23.36 6.68 -20.12
C LEU A 12 -22.65 6.43 -18.79
N LEU A 13 -22.85 7.31 -17.79
CA LEU A 13 -22.38 7.08 -16.42
C LEU A 13 -23.02 5.82 -15.83
N LEU A 14 -24.34 5.65 -15.98
CA LEU A 14 -25.06 4.49 -15.45
C LEU A 14 -24.57 3.18 -16.09
N ILE A 15 -24.34 3.17 -17.40
CA ILE A 15 -23.80 2.02 -18.15
C ILE A 15 -22.35 1.72 -17.74
N THR A 16 -21.54 2.75 -17.52
CA THR A 16 -20.14 2.59 -17.08
C THR A 16 -20.09 1.98 -15.67
N VAL A 17 -20.93 2.48 -14.76
CA VAL A 17 -21.08 1.94 -13.40
C VAL A 17 -21.62 0.50 -13.43
N LEU A 18 -22.64 0.20 -14.25
CA LEU A 18 -23.15 -1.16 -14.43
C LEU A 18 -22.10 -2.14 -14.94
N LYS A 19 -21.26 -1.70 -15.89
CA LYS A 19 -20.19 -2.51 -16.46
C LYS A 19 -19.06 -2.75 -15.44
N GLU A 20 -18.80 -1.77 -14.58
CA GLU A 20 -17.83 -1.87 -13.49
C GLU A 20 -18.35 -2.76 -12.34
N ILE A 21 -19.65 -2.72 -12.03
CA ILE A 21 -20.31 -3.64 -11.09
C ILE A 21 -20.19 -5.10 -11.56
N MET A 22 -20.30 -5.34 -12.87
CA MET A 22 -20.24 -6.69 -13.47
C MET A 22 -18.81 -7.23 -13.63
N SER A 23 -17.79 -6.45 -13.26
CA SER A 23 -16.41 -6.94 -13.20
C SER A 23 -16.26 -7.98 -12.09
N TRP A 24 -15.64 -9.12 -12.39
CA TRP A 24 -15.34 -10.14 -11.38
C TRP A 24 -14.49 -9.60 -10.23
N LYS A 25 -13.69 -8.55 -10.49
CA LYS A 25 -12.90 -7.85 -9.47
C LYS A 25 -13.80 -7.15 -8.47
N THR A 26 -14.88 -6.53 -8.92
CA THR A 26 -15.87 -5.87 -8.07
C THR A 26 -16.63 -6.87 -7.22
N ALA A 27 -17.04 -7.98 -7.80
CA ALA A 27 -17.66 -9.07 -7.03
C ALA A 27 -16.72 -9.62 -5.95
N LEU A 28 -15.43 -9.79 -6.27
CA LEU A 28 -14.41 -10.20 -5.32
C LEU A 28 -14.20 -9.14 -4.22
N ASP A 29 -14.13 -7.86 -4.58
CA ASP A 29 -13.91 -6.76 -3.64
C ASP A 29 -15.09 -6.62 -2.66
N VAL A 30 -16.32 -6.63 -3.16
CA VAL A 30 -17.54 -6.62 -2.33
C VAL A 30 -17.61 -7.86 -1.44
N PHE A 31 -17.24 -9.03 -1.95
CA PHE A 31 -17.18 -10.27 -1.15
C PHE A 31 -16.15 -10.18 -0.03
N LEU A 32 -14.92 -9.73 -0.32
CA LEU A 32 -13.87 -9.57 0.67
C LEU A 32 -14.23 -8.52 1.73
N MET A 33 -14.84 -7.41 1.30
CA MET A 33 -15.34 -6.37 2.19
C MET A 33 -16.46 -6.91 3.09
N ALA A 34 -17.42 -7.65 2.53
CA ALA A 34 -18.48 -8.29 3.30
C ALA A 34 -17.94 -9.32 4.29
N LEU A 35 -16.94 -10.11 3.90
CA LEU A 35 -16.24 -11.04 4.79
C LEU A 35 -15.55 -10.31 5.93
N LEU A 36 -14.82 -9.21 5.63
CA LEU A 36 -14.14 -8.40 6.64
C LEU A 36 -15.15 -7.82 7.64
N ILE A 37 -16.22 -7.18 7.15
CA ILE A 37 -17.29 -6.60 7.98
C ILE A 37 -17.95 -7.68 8.83
N PHE A 38 -18.23 -8.86 8.26
CA PHE A 38 -18.79 -9.98 8.99
C PHE A 38 -17.87 -10.48 10.11
N LEU A 39 -16.56 -10.64 9.83
CA LEU A 39 -15.57 -11.07 10.81
C LEU A 39 -15.42 -10.05 11.95
N ILE A 40 -15.41 -8.76 11.61
CA ILE A 40 -15.41 -7.66 12.57
C ILE A 40 -16.66 -7.74 13.44
N TYR A 41 -17.85 -7.72 12.83
CA TYR A 41 -19.13 -7.78 13.54
C TYR A 41 -19.22 -9.00 14.48
N ARG A 42 -18.82 -10.18 14.01
CA ARG A 42 -18.81 -11.41 14.82
C ARG A 42 -17.83 -11.33 15.99
N THR A 43 -16.66 -10.73 15.77
CA THR A 43 -15.63 -10.53 16.80
C THR A 43 -16.14 -9.57 17.88
N PHE A 44 -16.74 -8.45 17.48
CA PHE A 44 -17.32 -7.46 18.39
C PHE A 44 -18.51 -8.01 19.20
N ARG A 45 -19.43 -8.75 18.57
CA ARG A 45 -20.54 -9.45 19.25
C ARG A 45 -20.05 -10.41 20.32
N ARG A 46 -18.96 -11.15 20.03
CA ARG A 46 -18.41 -12.17 20.94
C ARG A 46 -17.63 -11.57 22.12
N LEU A 47 -17.02 -10.41 21.93
CA LEU A 47 -16.21 -9.74 22.96
C LEU A 47 -17.03 -8.88 23.95
N GLY A 48 -18.32 -8.65 23.67
CA GLY A 48 -19.19 -7.82 24.51
C GLY A 48 -18.93 -6.30 24.37
N THR A 49 -18.00 -5.90 23.50
CA THR A 49 -17.55 -4.52 23.28
C THR A 49 -18.49 -3.69 22.40
N TRP A 50 -19.71 -4.18 22.15
CA TRP A 50 -20.69 -3.50 21.28
C TRP A 50 -21.05 -2.09 21.76
N ARG A 51 -20.92 -1.82 23.07
CA ARG A 51 -21.15 -0.50 23.67
C ARG A 51 -20.15 0.56 23.18
N ILE A 52 -18.89 0.18 22.97
CA ILE A 52 -17.86 1.11 22.45
C ILE A 52 -18.16 1.46 20.99
N LEU A 53 -18.52 0.45 20.19
CA LEU A 53 -18.91 0.65 18.79
C LEU A 53 -20.13 1.57 18.67
N LEU A 54 -21.12 1.40 19.55
CA LEU A 54 -22.27 2.30 19.63
C LEU A 54 -21.85 3.75 19.93
N GLY A 55 -20.90 3.93 20.86
CA GLY A 55 -20.35 5.27 21.18
C GLY A 55 -19.65 5.93 19.99
N ILE A 56 -18.83 5.18 19.25
CA ILE A 56 -18.18 5.67 18.03
C ILE A 56 -19.22 6.05 16.97
N LEU A 57 -20.24 5.20 16.76
CA LEU A 57 -21.31 5.46 15.80
C LEU A 57 -22.06 6.75 16.13
N ILE A 58 -22.44 6.96 17.39
CA ILE A 58 -23.10 8.19 17.85
C ILE A 58 -22.23 9.42 17.57
N ALA A 59 -20.93 9.35 17.87
CA ALA A 59 -20.00 10.45 17.62
C ALA A 59 -19.91 10.79 16.12
N VAL A 60 -19.83 9.78 15.25
CA VAL A 60 -19.85 9.97 13.78
C VAL A 60 -21.18 10.58 13.31
N THR A 61 -22.31 10.13 13.85
CA THR A 61 -23.63 10.70 13.50
C THR A 61 -23.72 12.18 13.88
N ILE A 62 -23.26 12.55 15.08
CA ILE A 62 -23.21 13.96 15.50
C ILE A 62 -22.35 14.79 14.54
N PHE A 63 -21.20 14.25 14.11
CA PHE A 63 -20.34 14.91 13.12
C PHE A 63 -21.02 15.09 11.77
N VAL A 64 -21.71 14.07 11.26
CA VAL A 64 -22.44 14.17 9.98
C VAL A 64 -23.54 15.23 10.06
N ILE A 65 -24.30 15.25 11.17
CA ILE A 65 -25.33 16.27 11.41
C ILE A 65 -24.71 17.67 11.49
N ALA A 66 -23.60 17.82 12.22
CA ALA A 66 -22.91 19.10 12.33
C ALA A 66 -22.36 19.59 10.99
N SER A 67 -21.90 18.67 10.14
CA SER A 67 -21.41 18.96 8.79
C SER A 67 -22.55 19.36 7.85
N LEU A 68 -23.72 18.70 7.97
CA LEU A 68 -24.93 19.05 7.22
C LEU A 68 -25.49 20.43 7.61
N LEU A 69 -25.32 20.83 8.87
CA LEU A 69 -25.73 22.13 9.40
C LEU A 69 -24.64 23.21 9.27
N GLU A 70 -23.52 22.90 8.61
CA GLU A 70 -22.37 23.80 8.42
C GLU A 70 -21.82 24.41 9.73
N LEU A 71 -21.87 23.65 10.83
CA LEU A 71 -21.41 24.10 12.15
C LEU A 71 -19.86 24.09 12.22
N GLU A 72 -19.24 25.21 11.88
CA GLU A 72 -17.79 25.38 11.82
C GLU A 72 -17.07 24.99 13.13
N GLY A 73 -17.62 25.38 14.28
CA GLY A 73 -17.01 25.08 15.58
C GLY A 73 -16.92 23.58 15.89
N ILE A 74 -17.96 22.81 15.57
CA ILE A 74 -17.97 21.35 15.78
C ILE A 74 -17.04 20.67 14.77
N SER A 75 -17.03 21.14 13.51
CA SER A 75 -16.12 20.64 12.48
C SER A 75 -14.65 20.84 12.87
N TRP A 76 -14.31 22.03 13.43
CA TRP A 76 -12.98 22.32 13.96
C TRP A 76 -12.61 21.44 15.16
N ILE A 77 -13.52 21.22 16.12
CA ILE A 77 -13.26 20.30 17.24
C ILE A 77 -12.99 18.89 16.70
N TYR A 78 -13.80 18.42 15.77
CA TYR A 78 -13.68 17.08 15.20
C TYR A 78 -12.37 16.90 14.42
N SER A 79 -11.95 17.87 13.62
CA SER A 79 -10.70 17.77 12.84
C SER A 79 -9.48 17.61 13.74
N ASN A 80 -9.43 18.34 14.87
CA ASN A 80 -8.36 18.23 15.87
C ASN A 80 -8.48 16.96 16.71
N LEU A 81 -9.69 16.62 17.16
CA LEU A 81 -9.93 15.47 18.02
C LEU A 81 -9.75 14.14 17.27
N SER A 82 -10.11 14.07 15.99
CA SER A 82 -10.05 12.84 15.19
C SER A 82 -8.64 12.25 15.11
N GLN A 83 -7.60 13.07 15.01
CA GLN A 83 -6.21 12.61 14.97
C GLN A 83 -5.82 11.87 16.26
N VAL A 84 -6.18 12.44 17.41
CA VAL A 84 -5.93 11.84 18.73
C VAL A 84 -6.86 10.65 18.99
N ALA A 85 -8.11 10.72 18.51
CA ALA A 85 -9.10 9.66 18.66
C ALA A 85 -8.69 8.37 17.95
N VAL A 86 -8.05 8.44 16.77
CA VAL A 86 -7.51 7.25 16.08
C VAL A 86 -6.47 6.55 16.95
N LEU A 87 -5.52 7.30 17.53
CA LEU A 87 -4.53 6.75 18.45
C LEU A 87 -5.21 6.15 19.70
N GLY A 88 -6.19 6.85 20.27
CA GLY A 88 -6.96 6.39 21.42
C GLY A 88 -7.70 5.08 21.15
N ILE A 89 -8.33 4.94 19.98
CA ILE A 89 -8.97 3.69 19.55
C ILE A 89 -7.94 2.56 19.51
N VAL A 90 -6.77 2.76 18.89
CA VAL A 90 -5.73 1.72 18.83
C VAL A 90 -5.28 1.28 20.23
N VAL A 91 -5.08 2.23 21.15
CA VAL A 91 -4.68 1.94 22.54
C VAL A 91 -5.79 1.20 23.28
N ILE A 92 -7.04 1.65 23.17
CA ILE A 92 -8.20 1.01 23.82
C ILE A 92 -8.41 -0.41 23.29
N PHE A 93 -8.22 -0.63 21.98
CA PHE A 93 -8.41 -1.91 21.32
C PHE A 93 -7.15 -2.79 21.27
N GLN A 94 -6.04 -2.34 21.85
CA GLN A 94 -4.79 -3.10 21.91
C GLN A 94 -4.99 -4.53 22.48
N PRO A 95 -5.76 -4.74 23.57
CA PRO A 95 -6.01 -6.07 24.11
C PRO A 95 -6.76 -6.99 23.15
N GLU A 96 -7.70 -6.46 22.37
CA GLU A 96 -8.52 -7.21 21.42
C GLU A 96 -7.69 -7.63 20.21
N ILE A 97 -6.90 -6.71 19.65
CA ILE A 97 -5.99 -6.98 18.55
C ILE A 97 -5.04 -8.13 18.94
N ARG A 98 -4.46 -8.06 20.15
CA ARG A 98 -3.61 -9.12 20.69
C ARG A 98 -4.31 -10.49 20.70
N LYS A 99 -5.55 -10.56 21.19
CA LYS A 99 -6.34 -11.82 21.21
C LYS A 99 -6.60 -12.38 19.81
N VAL A 100 -6.80 -11.52 18.81
CA VAL A 100 -6.97 -11.95 17.41
C VAL A 100 -5.68 -12.56 16.87
N PHE A 101 -4.53 -11.93 17.12
CA PHE A 101 -3.22 -12.45 16.71
C PHE A 101 -2.86 -13.77 17.42
N GLU A 102 -3.10 -13.86 18.73
CA GLU A 102 -2.91 -15.10 19.50
C GLU A 102 -3.70 -16.26 18.87
N ARG A 103 -4.94 -16.01 18.43
CA ARG A 103 -5.74 -17.02 17.72
C ARG A 103 -5.25 -17.33 16.32
N ALA A 104 -4.87 -16.34 15.52
CA ALA A 104 -4.33 -16.54 14.18
C ALA A 104 -3.07 -17.42 14.20
N VAL A 105 -2.22 -17.26 15.22
CA VAL A 105 -1.05 -18.11 15.45
C VAL A 105 -1.46 -19.51 15.91
N SER A 106 -2.48 -19.65 16.76
CA SER A 106 -3.00 -20.96 17.18
C SER A 106 -3.59 -21.78 16.02
N LEU A 107 -4.20 -21.12 15.02
CA LEU A 107 -4.73 -21.77 13.82
C LEU A 107 -3.63 -22.35 12.92
N ARG A 108 -2.41 -21.79 12.96
CA ARG A 108 -1.25 -22.29 12.24
C ARG A 108 -0.56 -23.47 12.96
N ARG A 109 -0.93 -23.75 14.20
CA ARG A 109 -0.31 -24.78 15.06
C ARG A 109 -1.21 -25.99 15.33
N SER A 110 -2.16 -26.26 14.44
CA SER A 110 -2.91 -27.52 14.43
C SER A 110 -2.06 -28.62 13.76
N GLU A 111 -0.92 -28.96 14.34
CA GLU A 111 -0.37 -30.31 14.22
C GLU A 111 -1.17 -31.20 15.16
N THR A 112 -2.20 -31.85 14.62
CA THR A 112 -3.15 -32.72 15.31
C THR A 112 -2.52 -33.87 16.09
N GLY A 113 -1.23 -34.20 15.87
CA GLY A 113 -0.52 -35.25 16.63
C GLY A 113 -0.03 -34.85 18.03
N ASN A 114 0.29 -33.59 18.29
CA ASN A 114 0.87 -33.17 19.58
C ASN A 114 -0.20 -32.85 20.64
N THR A 115 -1.37 -32.35 20.22
CA THR A 115 -2.44 -31.94 21.15
C THR A 115 -3.18 -33.12 21.76
N GLU A 116 -3.49 -34.18 20.98
CA GLU A 116 -4.17 -35.38 21.49
C GLU A 116 -3.29 -36.13 22.51
N SER A 117 -1.98 -36.19 22.24
CA SER A 117 -0.98 -36.79 23.13
C SER A 117 -0.79 -36.00 24.45
N ALA A 118 -0.84 -34.67 24.39
CA ALA A 118 -0.81 -33.84 25.61
C ALA A 118 -2.11 -34.00 26.44
N LEU A 119 -3.25 -34.11 25.77
CA LEU A 119 -4.56 -34.24 26.39
C LEU A 119 -4.77 -35.63 27.01
N SER A 120 -4.35 -36.71 26.34
CA SER A 120 -4.36 -38.08 26.89
C SER A 120 -3.53 -38.16 28.18
N THR A 121 -2.38 -37.49 28.20
CA THR A 121 -1.49 -37.39 29.37
C THR A 121 -2.18 -36.67 30.52
N LEU A 122 -2.73 -35.48 30.26
CA LEU A 122 -3.43 -34.66 31.25
C LEU A 122 -4.61 -35.40 31.88
N ILE A 123 -5.45 -36.03 31.06
CA ILE A 123 -6.62 -36.77 31.57
C ILE A 123 -6.18 -38.00 32.36
N SER A 124 -5.18 -38.74 31.88
CA SER A 124 -4.69 -39.92 32.59
C SER A 124 -4.09 -39.55 33.94
N GLU A 125 -3.39 -38.41 34.02
CA GLU A 125 -2.90 -37.86 35.28
C GLU A 125 -4.05 -37.52 36.24
N ALA A 126 -5.01 -36.72 35.80
CA ALA A 126 -6.16 -36.30 36.62
C ALA A 126 -7.02 -37.49 37.09
N VAL A 127 -7.27 -38.49 36.23
CA VAL A 127 -8.07 -39.67 36.58
C VAL A 127 -7.41 -40.51 37.68
N PHE A 128 -6.10 -40.69 37.60
CA PHE A 128 -5.37 -41.44 38.64
C PHE A 128 -5.19 -40.64 39.92
N ASP A 129 -5.12 -39.31 39.85
CA ASP A 129 -5.12 -38.46 41.04
C ASP A 129 -6.48 -38.51 41.76
N LEU A 130 -7.59 -38.51 41.02
CA LEU A 130 -8.93 -38.76 41.56
C LEU A 130 -9.05 -40.15 42.19
N ALA A 131 -8.48 -41.18 41.54
CA ALA A 131 -8.47 -42.55 42.04
C ALA A 131 -7.70 -42.67 43.36
N GLN A 132 -6.54 -42.01 43.48
CA GLN A 132 -5.76 -41.95 44.71
C GLN A 132 -6.52 -41.26 45.85
N GLN A 133 -7.30 -40.23 45.52
CA GLN A 133 -8.17 -39.52 46.47
C GLN A 133 -9.51 -40.22 46.71
N ARG A 134 -9.75 -41.39 46.08
CA ARG A 134 -11.03 -42.13 46.13
C ARG A 134 -12.24 -41.27 45.76
N ARG A 135 -12.05 -40.37 44.80
CA ARG A 135 -13.11 -39.51 44.25
C ARG A 135 -13.71 -40.16 43.01
N GLY A 136 -15.03 -40.25 42.98
CA GLY A 136 -15.78 -40.86 41.89
C GLY A 136 -15.79 -39.97 40.68
N ALA A 137 -15.48 -40.55 39.53
CA ALA A 137 -15.48 -39.81 38.28
C ALA A 137 -15.94 -40.70 37.14
N ILE A 138 -16.53 -40.07 36.13
CA ILE A 138 -16.92 -40.74 34.89
C ILE A 138 -16.68 -39.82 33.71
N LEU A 139 -15.80 -40.24 32.80
CA LEU A 139 -15.40 -39.50 31.62
C LEU A 139 -15.81 -40.29 30.38
N VAL A 140 -16.43 -39.61 29.43
CA VAL A 140 -16.94 -40.20 28.19
C VAL A 140 -16.18 -39.57 27.02
N PHE A 141 -15.64 -40.45 26.19
CA PHE A 141 -14.97 -40.13 24.95
C PHE A 141 -15.85 -40.64 23.80
N PRO A 142 -16.56 -39.75 23.09
CA PRO A 142 -17.40 -40.11 21.96
C PRO A 142 -16.57 -40.80 20.85
N GLY A 143 -17.14 -41.85 20.27
CA GLY A 143 -16.63 -42.49 19.07
C GLY A 143 -17.21 -41.86 17.80
N LYS A 144 -17.58 -42.70 16.83
CA LYS A 144 -18.21 -42.31 15.56
C LYS A 144 -19.71 -42.06 15.73
N GLU A 145 -20.36 -42.69 16.70
CA GLU A 145 -21.79 -42.57 16.93
C GLU A 145 -22.12 -41.34 17.78
N HIS A 146 -23.24 -40.69 17.47
CA HIS A 146 -23.69 -39.51 18.20
C HIS A 146 -24.24 -39.87 19.59
N VAL A 147 -23.36 -39.88 20.60
CA VAL A 147 -23.74 -40.11 22.01
C VAL A 147 -24.84 -39.19 22.52
N THR A 148 -24.96 -37.95 22.00
CA THR A 148 -25.93 -36.93 22.47
C THR A 148 -27.38 -37.41 22.53
N GLN A 149 -27.77 -38.40 21.71
CA GLN A 149 -29.13 -38.94 21.70
C GLN A 149 -29.43 -39.84 22.91
N CYS A 150 -28.39 -40.41 23.53
CA CYS A 150 -28.49 -41.29 24.70
C CYS A 150 -28.26 -40.53 26.02
N LEU A 151 -27.81 -39.28 25.95
CA LEU A 151 -27.45 -38.45 27.09
C LEU A 151 -28.63 -37.60 27.56
N THR A 152 -28.86 -37.54 28.87
CA THR A 152 -29.92 -36.68 29.45
C THR A 152 -29.33 -35.66 30.43
N GLY A 153 -29.83 -34.42 30.37
CA GLY A 153 -29.42 -33.34 31.28
C GLY A 153 -28.00 -32.80 31.04
N GLY A 154 -27.35 -32.42 32.13
CA GLY A 154 -26.00 -31.82 32.15
C GLY A 154 -25.92 -30.37 31.67
N PHE A 155 -24.78 -29.75 31.97
CA PHE A 155 -24.49 -28.35 31.68
C PHE A 155 -23.47 -28.24 30.55
N SER A 156 -23.69 -27.28 29.64
CA SER A 156 -22.71 -26.95 28.59
C SER A 156 -21.51 -26.25 29.22
N LEU A 157 -20.29 -26.69 28.88
CA LEU A 157 -19.05 -26.15 29.45
C LEU A 157 -18.15 -25.51 28.40
N ASP A 158 -17.94 -26.19 27.27
CA ASP A 158 -17.05 -25.75 26.18
C ASP A 158 -15.74 -25.09 26.67
N SER A 159 -14.99 -25.83 27.47
CA SER A 159 -13.76 -25.34 28.11
C SER A 159 -12.51 -26.10 27.67
N GLU A 160 -11.35 -25.47 27.86
CA GLU A 160 -10.06 -26.11 27.62
C GLU A 160 -9.74 -27.12 28.74
N PRO A 161 -9.20 -28.30 28.39
CA PRO A 161 -8.85 -29.32 29.37
C PRO A 161 -7.80 -28.84 30.36
N SER A 162 -8.08 -29.00 31.66
CA SER A 162 -7.12 -28.73 32.72
C SER A 162 -7.37 -29.64 33.91
N ILE A 163 -6.29 -30.08 34.57
CA ILE A 163 -6.38 -30.93 35.77
C ILE A 163 -7.24 -30.25 36.87
N PRO A 164 -7.04 -28.97 37.21
CA PRO A 164 -7.85 -28.30 38.24
C PRO A 164 -9.35 -28.32 37.93
N LEU A 165 -9.72 -28.25 36.65
CA LEU A 165 -11.12 -28.28 36.24
C LEU A 165 -11.73 -29.68 36.38
N ILE A 166 -11.01 -30.74 36.00
CA ILE A 166 -11.45 -32.12 36.25
C ILE A 166 -11.64 -32.34 37.76
N MET A 167 -10.66 -31.93 38.56
CA MET A 167 -10.71 -32.07 40.02
C MET A 167 -11.88 -31.30 40.66
N SER A 168 -12.21 -30.13 40.13
CA SER A 168 -13.34 -29.29 40.59
C SER A 168 -14.70 -29.86 40.16
N ILE A 169 -14.82 -30.40 38.95
CA ILE A 169 -16.05 -31.04 38.47
C ILE A 169 -16.40 -32.26 39.31
N PHE A 170 -15.41 -33.09 39.63
CA PHE A 170 -15.58 -34.30 40.45
C PHE A 170 -15.32 -34.07 41.93
N ASP A 171 -15.38 -32.83 42.41
CA ASP A 171 -15.39 -32.57 43.85
C ASP A 171 -16.74 -33.00 44.46
N PRO A 172 -16.77 -33.79 45.54
CA PRO A 172 -18.03 -34.27 46.14
C PRO A 172 -19.00 -33.17 46.58
N ASN A 173 -18.52 -31.93 46.79
CA ASN A 173 -19.36 -30.80 47.16
C ASN A 173 -19.85 -30.00 45.94
N SER A 174 -19.36 -30.29 44.74
CA SER A 174 -19.70 -29.58 43.50
C SER A 174 -20.99 -30.13 42.90
N PRO A 175 -21.98 -29.33 42.50
CA PRO A 175 -23.19 -29.84 41.84
C PRO A 175 -22.92 -30.60 40.52
N GLY A 176 -21.71 -30.52 39.97
CA GLY A 176 -21.29 -31.21 38.76
C GLY A 176 -20.81 -32.66 38.93
N HIS A 177 -20.56 -33.12 40.16
CA HIS A 177 -19.95 -34.44 40.41
C HIS A 177 -20.91 -35.62 40.17
N ASP A 178 -22.21 -35.34 40.13
CA ASP A 178 -23.27 -36.32 39.87
C ASP A 178 -23.57 -36.41 38.36
N GLY A 179 -22.60 -36.94 37.62
CA GLY A 179 -22.73 -37.22 36.19
C GLY A 179 -21.41 -37.28 35.44
N ALA A 180 -21.50 -37.49 34.14
CA ALA A 180 -20.37 -37.66 33.25
C ALA A 180 -19.82 -36.34 32.70
N LEU A 181 -18.51 -36.31 32.54
CA LEU A 181 -17.77 -35.32 31.75
C LEU A 181 -17.61 -35.85 30.32
N ILE A 182 -18.12 -35.11 29.34
CA ILE A 182 -17.98 -35.44 27.92
C ILE A 182 -16.77 -34.70 27.34
N VAL A 183 -15.82 -35.47 26.80
CA VAL A 183 -14.60 -34.94 26.16
C VAL A 183 -14.75 -35.09 24.65
N GLU A 184 -14.95 -33.98 23.94
CA GLU A 184 -15.23 -33.98 22.51
C GLU A 184 -14.36 -32.94 21.80
N ASN A 185 -13.78 -33.29 20.64
CA ASN A 185 -12.94 -32.39 19.83
C ASN A 185 -11.80 -31.71 20.63
N GLY A 186 -11.18 -32.45 21.55
CA GLY A 186 -10.11 -31.94 22.40
C GLY A 186 -10.54 -30.93 23.48
N ARG A 187 -11.84 -30.83 23.77
CA ARG A 187 -12.42 -29.92 24.76
C ARG A 187 -13.37 -30.63 25.72
N PHE A 188 -13.61 -30.03 26.87
CA PHE A 188 -14.69 -30.48 27.77
C PHE A 188 -16.01 -29.86 27.32
N ALA A 189 -16.83 -30.67 26.65
CA ALA A 189 -18.06 -30.21 26.01
C ALA A 189 -19.18 -29.99 27.04
N ARG A 190 -19.42 -30.97 27.90
CA ARG A 190 -20.51 -30.99 28.89
C ARG A 190 -20.08 -31.72 30.16
N PHE A 191 -20.66 -31.37 31.30
CA PHE A 191 -20.48 -32.09 32.57
C PHE A 191 -21.82 -32.30 33.28
N GLY A 192 -21.85 -33.17 34.29
CA GLY A 192 -23.09 -33.52 35.01
C GLY A 192 -24.12 -34.21 34.11
N VAL A 193 -23.67 -34.89 33.06
CA VAL A 193 -24.55 -35.58 32.11
C VAL A 193 -24.94 -36.94 32.65
N ARG A 194 -26.22 -37.30 32.58
CA ARG A 194 -26.69 -38.63 32.99
C ARG A 194 -26.60 -39.60 31.83
N LEU A 195 -25.96 -40.74 32.06
CA LEU A 195 -25.81 -41.83 31.09
C LEU A 195 -26.92 -42.88 31.29
N PRO A 196 -27.27 -43.66 30.26
CA PRO A 196 -28.16 -44.81 30.43
C PRO A 196 -27.47 -45.89 31.29
N ASN A 197 -28.24 -46.53 32.16
CA ASN A 197 -27.75 -47.68 32.93
C ASN A 197 -27.84 -48.97 32.10
N SER A 198 -26.85 -49.85 32.25
CA SER A 198 -26.87 -51.18 31.63
C SER A 198 -28.08 -52.00 32.11
N LYS A 199 -28.67 -52.75 31.18
CA LYS A 199 -29.78 -53.70 31.45
C LYS A 199 -29.31 -55.15 31.50
N THR A 200 -28.02 -55.38 31.30
CA THR A 200 -27.42 -56.70 31.20
C THR A 200 -26.78 -57.09 32.53
N ASP A 201 -26.94 -58.34 32.97
CA ASP A 201 -26.26 -58.88 34.17
C ASP A 201 -24.75 -59.16 33.94
N THR A 202 -24.14 -58.55 32.92
CA THR A 202 -22.71 -58.68 32.59
C THR A 202 -21.81 -58.08 33.67
N LEU A 203 -22.33 -57.13 34.46
CA LEU A 203 -21.61 -56.47 35.54
C LEU A 203 -22.01 -57.05 36.91
N SER A 204 -21.04 -57.52 37.69
CA SER A 204 -21.27 -58.04 39.05
C SER A 204 -21.94 -57.00 39.95
N ARG A 205 -22.78 -57.44 40.90
CA ARG A 205 -23.48 -56.59 41.87
C ARG A 205 -22.56 -55.75 42.77
N GLU A 206 -21.26 -56.04 42.75
CA GLU A 206 -20.23 -55.30 43.49
C GLU A 206 -19.85 -53.95 42.86
N PHE A 207 -20.40 -53.60 41.69
CA PHE A 207 -20.10 -52.36 41.01
C PHE A 207 -21.17 -51.31 41.27
N GLY A 208 -20.75 -50.08 41.59
CA GLY A 208 -21.67 -48.97 41.88
C GLY A 208 -22.40 -48.43 40.65
N THR A 209 -23.36 -47.53 40.88
CA THR A 209 -24.22 -46.91 39.86
C THR A 209 -23.44 -46.27 38.70
N ARG A 210 -22.31 -45.62 38.95
CA ARG A 210 -21.45 -45.04 37.89
C ARG A 210 -20.87 -46.09 36.94
N HIS A 211 -20.56 -47.29 37.42
CA HIS A 211 -20.05 -48.37 36.56
C HIS A 211 -21.19 -48.97 35.72
N HIS A 212 -22.40 -49.11 36.29
CA HIS A 212 -23.58 -49.50 35.52
C HIS A 212 -23.94 -48.46 34.43
N ALA A 213 -23.78 -47.18 34.74
CA ALA A 213 -23.98 -46.07 33.80
C ALA A 213 -22.90 -46.07 32.68
N ALA A 214 -21.64 -46.33 33.04
CA ALA A 214 -20.54 -46.46 32.07
C ALA A 214 -20.73 -47.67 31.15
N MET A 215 -21.11 -48.83 31.71
CA MET A 215 -21.43 -50.03 30.94
C MET A 215 -22.59 -49.76 29.99
N GLY A 216 -23.69 -49.17 30.49
CA GLY A 216 -24.89 -48.92 29.69
C GLY A 216 -24.63 -48.04 28.48
N LEU A 217 -23.83 -46.98 28.61
CA LEU A 217 -23.44 -46.16 27.45
C LEU A 217 -22.57 -46.94 26.46
N SER A 218 -21.62 -47.74 26.95
CA SER A 218 -20.72 -48.53 26.10
C SER A 218 -21.39 -49.72 25.38
N GLU A 219 -22.59 -50.12 25.81
CA GLU A 219 -23.40 -51.16 25.15
C GLU A 219 -24.21 -50.60 23.98
N VAL A 220 -24.65 -49.34 24.08
CA VAL A 220 -25.51 -48.69 23.08
C VAL A 220 -24.75 -47.79 22.10
N THR A 221 -23.49 -47.47 22.39
CA THR A 221 -22.63 -46.65 21.52
C THR A 221 -21.21 -47.20 21.44
N ASP A 222 -20.47 -46.72 20.44
CA ASP A 222 -19.03 -46.99 20.31
C ASP A 222 -18.13 -46.10 21.19
N ALA A 223 -18.72 -45.38 22.15
CA ALA A 223 -18.00 -44.50 23.06
C ALA A 223 -17.07 -45.27 24.02
N PHE A 224 -15.88 -44.72 24.24
CA PHE A 224 -14.97 -45.18 25.30
C PHE A 224 -15.30 -44.44 26.60
N VAL A 225 -15.58 -45.18 27.66
CA VAL A 225 -15.95 -44.60 28.97
C VAL A 225 -14.95 -45.02 30.03
N VAL A 226 -14.52 -44.06 30.86
CA VAL A 226 -13.61 -44.28 31.98
C VAL A 226 -14.35 -43.96 33.26
N ALA A 227 -14.39 -44.89 34.21
CA ALA A 227 -14.99 -44.69 35.52
C ALA A 227 -13.97 -44.94 36.65
N VAL A 228 -14.02 -44.09 37.68
CA VAL A 228 -13.23 -44.20 38.90
C VAL A 228 -14.14 -44.61 40.06
N SER A 229 -13.77 -45.68 40.76
CA SER A 229 -14.49 -46.17 41.94
C SER A 229 -14.23 -45.32 43.18
N GLU A 230 -15.29 -44.80 43.80
CA GLU A 230 -15.24 -44.12 45.11
C GLU A 230 -14.83 -45.06 46.24
N GLU A 231 -15.25 -46.32 46.19
CA GLU A 231 -14.98 -47.28 47.25
C GLU A 231 -13.55 -47.83 47.17
N ARG A 232 -13.13 -48.20 45.96
CA ARG A 232 -11.92 -48.99 45.71
C ARG A 232 -10.77 -48.17 45.14
N GLY A 233 -11.00 -46.92 44.72
CA GLY A 233 -9.99 -46.10 44.02
C GLY A 233 -9.47 -46.76 42.74
N ALA A 234 -10.27 -47.63 42.11
CA ALA A 234 -9.88 -48.36 40.92
C ALA A 234 -10.37 -47.63 39.66
N VAL A 235 -9.50 -47.53 38.65
CA VAL A 235 -9.84 -46.99 37.33
C VAL A 235 -10.27 -48.13 36.41
N THR A 236 -11.47 -48.02 35.86
CA THR A 236 -12.08 -49.00 34.96
C THR A 236 -12.48 -48.35 33.64
N THR A 237 -12.32 -49.09 32.55
CA THR A 237 -12.60 -48.64 31.19
C THR A 237 -13.66 -49.53 30.57
N PHE A 238 -14.59 -48.94 29.83
CA PHE A 238 -15.71 -49.61 29.19
C PHE A 238 -15.71 -49.27 27.70
N LEU A 239 -15.81 -50.30 26.85
CA LEU A 239 -15.87 -50.15 25.40
C LEU A 239 -16.59 -51.34 24.78
N GLY A 240 -17.65 -51.10 24.00
CA GLY A 240 -18.41 -52.15 23.31
C GLY A 240 -18.95 -53.21 24.27
N GLY A 241 -19.50 -52.80 25.42
CA GLY A 241 -20.02 -53.68 26.46
C GLY A 241 -18.97 -54.51 27.22
N LYS A 242 -17.68 -54.24 27.06
CA LYS A 242 -16.60 -54.92 27.79
C LYS A 242 -16.01 -54.02 28.88
N ILE A 243 -15.78 -54.59 30.06
CA ILE A 243 -15.11 -53.94 31.17
C ILE A 243 -13.65 -54.38 31.28
N ASN A 244 -12.74 -53.44 31.47
CA ASN A 244 -11.32 -53.70 31.74
C ASN A 244 -10.81 -52.76 32.84
N ARG A 245 -9.90 -53.23 33.68
CA ARG A 245 -9.22 -52.39 34.68
C ARG A 245 -7.96 -51.76 34.07
N ALA A 246 -7.79 -50.45 34.23
CA ALA A 246 -6.55 -49.77 33.86
C ALA A 246 -5.49 -50.00 34.96
N ARG A 247 -4.27 -50.39 34.56
CA ARG A 247 -3.19 -50.74 35.51
C ARG A 247 -2.46 -49.51 36.03
N ASP A 248 -2.13 -48.59 35.13
CA ASP A 248 -1.37 -47.38 35.43
C ASP A 248 -1.76 -46.23 34.48
N LYS A 249 -1.17 -45.04 34.72
CA LYS A 249 -1.39 -43.83 33.92
C LYS A 249 -1.06 -44.07 32.42
N ASN A 250 -0.08 -44.90 32.10
CA ASN A 250 0.37 -45.17 30.73
C ASN A 250 -0.57 -46.14 29.97
N ASP A 251 -1.09 -47.16 30.66
CA ASP A 251 -2.10 -48.08 30.14
C ASP A 251 -3.39 -47.33 29.82
N LEU A 252 -3.83 -46.41 30.68
CA LEU A 252 -4.99 -45.57 30.38
C LEU A 252 -4.73 -44.64 29.19
N ARG A 253 -3.58 -43.96 29.18
CA ARG A 253 -3.17 -43.07 28.09
C ARG A 253 -3.19 -43.78 26.74
N SER A 254 -2.53 -44.93 26.64
CA SER A 254 -2.44 -45.70 25.39
C SER A 254 -3.81 -46.20 24.91
N ARG A 255 -4.72 -46.55 25.83
CA ARG A 255 -6.11 -46.91 25.48
C ARG A 255 -6.89 -45.74 24.91
N ILE A 256 -6.78 -44.58 25.53
CA ILE A 256 -7.43 -43.34 25.07
C ILE A 256 -6.89 -42.98 23.67
N GLU A 257 -5.57 -42.97 23.48
CA GLU A 257 -4.93 -42.70 22.18
C GLU A 257 -5.39 -43.71 21.12
N SER A 258 -5.41 -45.01 21.44
CA SER A 258 -5.88 -46.04 20.51
C SER A 258 -7.36 -45.89 20.14
N HIS A 259 -8.19 -45.35 21.04
CA HIS A 259 -9.59 -45.08 20.75
C HIS A 259 -9.73 -43.88 19.82
N TRP A 260 -9.00 -42.78 20.08
CA TRP A 260 -8.98 -41.63 19.18
C TRP A 260 -8.43 -41.97 17.80
N GLU A 261 -7.36 -42.76 17.68
CA GLU A 261 -6.86 -43.18 16.37
C GLU A 261 -7.94 -43.92 15.57
N LYS A 262 -8.68 -44.83 16.21
CA LYS A 262 -9.77 -45.59 15.58
C LYS A 262 -10.99 -44.73 15.24
N ALA A 263 -11.29 -43.73 16.07
CA ALA A 263 -12.36 -42.76 15.84
C ALA A 263 -11.98 -41.73 14.75
N SER A 264 -10.73 -41.27 14.73
CA SER A 264 -10.16 -40.25 13.84
C SER A 264 -9.86 -40.78 12.43
N SER A 265 -9.70 -42.10 12.27
CA SER A 265 -9.52 -42.78 10.97
C SER A 265 -10.70 -42.62 9.97
N TYR A 266 -11.77 -41.93 10.35
CA TYR A 266 -12.82 -41.45 9.46
C TYR A 266 -13.19 -40.01 9.86
N LEU A 267 -12.44 -39.01 9.39
CA LEU A 267 -12.76 -37.60 9.59
C LEU A 267 -14.17 -37.29 9.05
N PRO A 268 -15.12 -36.76 9.85
CA PRO A 268 -16.21 -35.99 9.28
C PRO A 268 -15.73 -34.58 8.97
N LYS A 269 -16.06 -34.13 7.76
CA LYS A 269 -16.00 -32.74 7.30
C LYS A 269 -16.90 -31.88 8.19
N THR A 270 -16.36 -31.05 9.08
CA THR A 270 -17.26 -30.16 9.86
C THR A 270 -16.64 -28.80 10.26
N PHE A 271 -16.05 -28.09 9.29
CA PHE A 271 -16.05 -26.61 9.33
C PHE A 271 -17.36 -26.04 8.74
N LEU A 272 -18.09 -26.82 7.94
CA LEU A 272 -19.27 -26.35 7.19
C LEU A 272 -20.62 -26.63 7.88
N GLN A 273 -20.70 -27.51 8.87
CA GLN A 273 -22.00 -28.01 9.37
C GLN A 273 -22.42 -27.52 10.77
N GLN A 274 -21.63 -26.66 11.43
CA GLN A 274 -22.12 -25.88 12.58
C GLN A 274 -22.84 -24.58 12.18
N PHE A 275 -23.18 -24.43 10.90
CA PHE A 275 -23.95 -23.31 10.35
C PHE A 275 -25.44 -23.46 10.72
N LYS A 276 -25.75 -23.40 12.02
CA LYS A 276 -27.13 -23.28 12.51
C LYS A 276 -27.75 -21.99 11.96
N TRP A 277 -29.00 -22.07 11.54
CA TRP A 277 -29.84 -21.06 10.86
C TRP A 277 -30.15 -19.78 11.69
N LYS A 278 -29.16 -19.21 12.38
CA LYS A 278 -29.20 -17.87 13.00
C LYS A 278 -28.24 -16.86 12.34
N ILE A 279 -27.47 -17.30 11.35
CA ILE A 279 -26.47 -16.50 10.63
C ILE A 279 -27.03 -15.70 9.40
N PRO A 280 -28.23 -15.93 8.82
CA PRO A 280 -28.57 -15.25 7.57
C PRO A 280 -28.73 -13.74 7.76
N SER A 281 -29.29 -13.27 8.88
CA SER A 281 -29.47 -11.83 9.12
C SER A 281 -28.15 -11.09 9.32
N GLU A 282 -27.15 -11.73 9.90
CA GLU A 282 -25.83 -11.12 10.13
C GLU A 282 -25.02 -11.04 8.83
N VAL A 283 -25.14 -12.07 7.98
CA VAL A 283 -24.49 -12.11 6.67
C VAL A 283 -25.17 -11.15 5.69
N THR A 284 -26.50 -11.11 5.66
CA THR A 284 -27.23 -10.17 4.78
C THR A 284 -26.95 -8.72 5.17
N LEU A 285 -26.90 -8.41 6.47
CA LEU A 285 -26.53 -7.08 6.95
C LEU A 285 -25.09 -6.71 6.53
N SER A 286 -24.15 -7.65 6.65
CA SER A 286 -22.75 -7.41 6.27
C SER A 286 -22.58 -7.18 4.77
N ILE A 287 -23.29 -7.94 3.93
CA ILE A 287 -23.30 -7.78 2.47
C ILE A 287 -23.92 -6.43 2.08
N LEU A 288 -25.04 -6.05 2.70
CA LEU A 288 -25.68 -4.76 2.46
C LEU A 288 -24.75 -3.60 2.83
N LEU A 289 -24.10 -3.67 4.00
CA LEU A 289 -23.16 -2.64 4.45
C LEU A 289 -21.95 -2.54 3.52
N ALA A 290 -21.41 -3.69 3.09
CA ALA A 290 -20.31 -3.76 2.15
C ALA A 290 -20.67 -3.15 0.80
N PHE A 291 -21.89 -3.40 0.31
CA PHE A 291 -22.38 -2.83 -0.94
C PHE A 291 -22.56 -1.32 -0.85
N ILE A 292 -23.17 -0.81 0.23
CA ILE A 292 -23.30 0.64 0.49
C ILE A 292 -21.92 1.30 0.54
N PHE A 293 -20.98 0.68 1.26
CA PHE A 293 -19.61 1.18 1.37
C PHE A 293 -18.89 1.18 0.02
N TRP A 294 -19.03 0.11 -0.77
CA TRP A 294 -18.45 0.03 -2.10
C TRP A 294 -19.03 1.10 -3.04
N VAL A 295 -20.35 1.32 -3.04
CA VAL A 295 -21.00 2.37 -3.83
C VAL A 295 -20.49 3.77 -3.42
N ALA A 296 -20.35 4.03 -2.12
CA ALA A 296 -19.81 5.29 -1.61
C ALA A 296 -18.33 5.51 -2.02
N LEU A 297 -17.54 4.43 -2.08
CA LEU A 297 -16.16 4.49 -2.58
C LEU A 297 -16.10 4.68 -4.10
N ALA A 298 -16.94 3.97 -4.85
CA ALA A 298 -17.00 4.07 -6.30
C ALA A 298 -17.39 5.49 -6.76
N THR A 299 -18.30 6.15 -6.06
CA THR A 299 -18.69 7.54 -6.36
C THR A 299 -17.62 8.56 -5.98
N SER A 300 -16.80 8.29 -4.97
CA SER A 300 -15.73 9.21 -4.52
C SER A 300 -14.42 9.07 -5.30
N HIS A 301 -14.06 7.86 -5.74
CA HIS A 301 -12.84 7.60 -6.53
C HIS A 301 -12.96 7.94 -8.02
N ALA A 302 -14.15 8.33 -8.51
CA ALA A 302 -14.34 8.78 -9.89
C ALA A 302 -13.70 10.15 -10.21
N ARG A 303 -13.01 10.79 -9.26
CA ARG A 303 -12.22 12.00 -9.54
C ARG A 303 -10.96 11.62 -10.32
N ILE A 304 -11.03 11.81 -11.64
CA ILE A 304 -9.87 11.79 -12.54
C ILE A 304 -8.79 12.70 -11.93
N SER A 305 -7.60 12.16 -11.69
CA SER A 305 -6.50 12.95 -11.14
C SER A 305 -5.92 13.85 -12.23
N GLU A 306 -5.73 15.13 -11.91
CA GLU A 306 -5.07 16.09 -12.79
C GLU A 306 -3.61 16.26 -12.36
N ARG A 307 -2.67 16.10 -13.29
CA ARG A 307 -1.25 16.41 -13.06
C ARG A 307 -0.70 17.32 -14.14
N SER A 308 0.16 18.24 -13.72
CA SER A 308 0.92 19.11 -14.62
C SER A 308 2.26 18.46 -14.97
N PHE A 309 2.58 18.40 -16.26
CA PHE A 309 3.88 17.97 -16.78
C PHE A 309 4.51 19.11 -17.54
N VAL A 310 5.81 19.31 -17.37
CA VAL A 310 6.60 20.26 -18.16
C VAL A 310 7.41 19.44 -19.15
N ILE A 311 7.17 19.66 -20.44
CA ILE A 311 7.65 18.80 -21.51
C ILE A 311 8.45 19.66 -22.50
N PRO A 312 9.66 19.22 -22.91
CA PRO A 312 10.46 19.96 -23.88
C PRO A 312 9.87 19.91 -25.30
N ILE A 313 10.09 20.98 -26.06
CA ILE A 313 9.72 21.09 -27.48
C ILE A 313 10.91 20.73 -28.36
N GLU A 314 10.71 19.81 -29.31
CA GLU A 314 11.67 19.45 -30.35
C GLU A 314 11.17 19.93 -31.72
N TYR A 315 11.88 20.89 -32.31
CA TYR A 315 11.61 21.35 -33.68
C TYR A 315 12.26 20.41 -34.69
N THR A 316 11.45 19.77 -35.54
CA THR A 316 11.89 18.78 -36.54
C THR A 316 11.83 19.40 -37.94
N THR A 317 12.82 19.10 -38.79
CA THR A 317 12.86 19.47 -40.22
C THR A 317 12.77 20.98 -40.50
N VAL A 318 13.78 21.75 -40.10
CA VAL A 318 13.92 23.14 -40.57
C VAL A 318 14.39 23.12 -42.04
N PRO A 319 13.71 23.81 -42.97
CA PRO A 319 14.17 23.95 -44.35
C PRO A 319 15.60 24.51 -44.43
N GLN A 320 16.43 24.00 -45.35
CA GLN A 320 17.87 24.31 -45.42
C GLN A 320 18.20 25.81 -45.61
N ASN A 321 17.23 26.60 -46.06
CA ASN A 321 17.35 28.02 -46.34
C ASN A 321 16.79 28.94 -45.23
N LEU A 322 16.23 28.38 -44.15
CA LEU A 322 15.60 29.14 -43.07
C LEU A 322 16.26 28.82 -41.71
N VAL A 323 16.31 29.83 -40.84
CA VAL A 323 16.74 29.66 -39.44
C VAL A 323 15.70 30.26 -38.50
N LEU A 324 15.51 29.61 -37.36
CA LEU A 324 14.66 30.10 -36.27
C LEU A 324 15.38 31.26 -35.57
N VAL A 325 14.74 32.43 -35.52
CA VAL A 325 15.29 33.65 -34.91
C VAL A 325 14.45 34.05 -33.70
N GLY A 326 15.10 34.53 -32.64
CA GLY A 326 14.46 35.10 -31.45
C GLY A 326 14.24 34.13 -30.29
N ASN A 327 13.41 34.55 -29.33
CA ASN A 327 13.13 33.78 -28.11
C ASN A 327 12.14 32.65 -28.42
N LYS A 328 12.67 31.43 -28.57
CA LYS A 328 11.86 30.24 -28.78
C LYS A 328 11.45 29.63 -27.44
N PRO A 329 10.16 29.32 -27.22
CA PRO A 329 9.74 28.53 -26.08
C PRO A 329 10.41 27.15 -26.14
N VAL A 330 11.03 26.73 -25.03
CA VAL A 330 11.76 25.46 -24.94
C VAL A 330 10.88 24.37 -24.33
N GLU A 331 9.82 24.76 -23.62
CA GLU A 331 8.98 23.88 -22.81
C GLU A 331 7.50 24.24 -22.94
N ILE A 332 6.64 23.23 -22.81
CA ILE A 332 5.17 23.35 -22.73
C ILE A 332 4.72 22.71 -21.44
N LYS A 333 3.83 23.40 -20.72
CA LYS A 333 3.15 22.86 -19.55
C LYS A 333 1.83 22.24 -19.98
N LEU A 334 1.68 20.93 -19.72
CA LEU A 334 0.46 20.18 -19.99
C LEU A 334 -0.22 19.79 -18.69
N ARG A 335 -1.52 20.07 -18.56
CA ARG A 335 -2.36 19.44 -17.54
C ARG A 335 -3.04 18.24 -18.14
N LEU A 336 -2.70 17.07 -17.64
CA LEU A 336 -3.23 15.79 -18.09
C LEU A 336 -4.18 15.22 -17.03
N ALA A 337 -5.30 14.68 -17.48
CA ALA A 337 -6.30 14.02 -16.66
C ALA A 337 -6.37 12.54 -17.02
N GLY A 338 -6.17 11.66 -16.04
CA GLY A 338 -6.26 10.22 -16.26
C GLY A 338 -6.11 9.38 -14.98
N PRO A 339 -6.16 8.05 -15.10
CA PRO A 339 -5.89 7.13 -14.00
C PRO A 339 -4.45 7.27 -13.49
N ASN A 340 -4.25 7.19 -12.16
CA ASN A 340 -2.92 7.36 -11.56
C ASN A 340 -1.85 6.45 -12.19
N SER A 341 -2.21 5.21 -12.51
CA SER A 341 -1.31 4.25 -13.16
C SER A 341 -0.73 4.76 -14.48
N ASP A 342 -1.52 5.51 -15.25
CA ASP A 342 -1.11 5.97 -16.58
C ASP A 342 -0.33 7.29 -16.46
N LEU A 343 -0.66 8.12 -15.46
CA LEU A 343 0.06 9.37 -15.15
C LEU A 343 1.45 9.12 -14.57
N ASP A 344 1.63 8.07 -13.76
CA ASP A 344 2.93 7.71 -13.20
C ASP A 344 3.91 7.24 -14.31
N VAL A 345 3.42 6.49 -15.30
CA VAL A 345 4.23 6.05 -16.47
C VAL A 345 4.68 7.25 -17.31
N LEU A 346 3.82 8.27 -17.45
CA LEU A 346 4.15 9.50 -18.18
C LEU A 346 5.25 10.32 -17.47
N GLY A 347 5.32 10.29 -16.15
CA GLY A 347 6.40 10.93 -15.39
C GLY A 347 7.76 10.23 -15.54
N ALA A 348 7.76 8.90 -15.73
CA ALA A 348 8.98 8.12 -15.94
C ALA A 348 9.46 8.15 -17.41
N SER A 349 8.56 8.40 -18.36
CA SER A 349 8.87 8.48 -19.80
C SER A 349 9.34 9.89 -20.18
N ARG A 350 10.38 10.01 -21.00
CA ARG A 350 10.77 11.29 -21.62
C ARG A 350 9.78 11.65 -22.72
N LEU A 351 8.69 12.31 -22.35
CA LEU A 351 7.79 12.93 -23.31
C LEU A 351 8.51 14.09 -24.00
N SER A 352 8.19 14.30 -25.27
CA SER A 352 8.68 15.42 -26.09
C SER A 352 7.59 15.83 -27.06
N VAL A 353 7.35 17.12 -27.24
CA VAL A 353 6.43 17.62 -28.27
C VAL A 353 7.21 17.84 -29.55
N LYS A 354 6.86 17.13 -30.63
CA LYS A 354 7.55 17.27 -31.92
C LYS A 354 6.77 18.21 -32.83
N ILE A 355 7.43 19.26 -33.29
CA ILE A 355 6.82 20.27 -34.17
C ILE A 355 7.53 20.22 -35.51
N ASP A 356 6.80 19.83 -36.56
CA ASP A 356 7.32 19.80 -37.92
C ASP A 356 7.30 21.19 -38.55
N LEU A 357 8.47 21.66 -39.00
CA LEU A 357 8.65 22.96 -39.65
C LEU A 357 8.81 22.85 -41.17
N SER A 358 8.59 21.67 -41.76
CA SER A 358 8.74 21.42 -43.20
C SER A 358 7.90 22.35 -44.10
N LYS A 359 6.73 22.78 -43.62
CA LYS A 359 5.80 23.67 -44.34
C LYS A 359 5.90 25.14 -43.93
N ALA A 360 6.87 25.49 -43.09
CA ALA A 360 6.98 26.83 -42.55
C ALA A 360 7.60 27.80 -43.58
N MET A 361 7.10 29.04 -43.60
CA MET A 361 7.55 30.09 -44.52
C MET A 361 8.38 31.14 -43.79
N SER A 362 9.14 31.94 -44.54
CA SER A 362 9.86 33.10 -44.03
C SER A 362 8.88 34.13 -43.43
N GLY A 363 9.21 34.67 -42.26
CA GLY A 363 8.39 35.62 -41.50
C GLY A 363 7.98 35.12 -40.11
N LYS A 364 7.17 35.94 -39.42
CA LYS A 364 6.53 35.54 -38.14
C LYS A 364 5.32 34.66 -38.44
N GLN A 365 5.35 33.44 -37.94
CA GLN A 365 4.26 32.48 -38.07
C GLN A 365 3.84 31.95 -36.70
N THR A 366 2.54 31.81 -36.51
CA THR A 366 1.98 31.19 -35.31
C THR A 366 1.58 29.76 -35.64
N LEU A 367 2.18 28.79 -34.95
CA LEU A 367 1.86 27.38 -35.07
C LEU A 367 0.99 26.94 -33.91
N ALA A 368 -0.14 26.28 -34.19
CA ALA A 368 -0.97 25.66 -33.17
C ALA A 368 -0.35 24.33 -32.73
N VAL A 369 -0.30 24.08 -31.42
CA VAL A 369 0.18 22.81 -30.88
C VAL A 369 -1.01 21.89 -30.73
N ASN A 370 -1.10 20.88 -31.61
CA ASN A 370 -2.18 19.91 -31.60
C ASN A 370 -1.81 18.66 -30.78
N GLU A 371 -2.83 17.95 -30.28
CA GLU A 371 -2.67 16.71 -29.51
C GLU A 371 -1.92 15.61 -30.29
N GLU A 372 -2.03 15.63 -31.63
CA GLU A 372 -1.35 14.68 -32.53
C GLU A 372 0.18 14.76 -32.46
N ASN A 373 0.71 15.89 -32.00
CA ASN A 373 2.15 16.09 -31.81
C ASN A 373 2.68 15.39 -30.54
N ILE A 374 1.79 14.78 -29.74
CA ILE A 374 2.07 14.21 -28.42
C ILE A 374 1.57 12.77 -28.37
N ARG A 375 2.47 11.81 -28.11
CA ARG A 375 2.09 10.40 -27.99
C ARG A 375 1.54 10.10 -26.60
N LEU A 376 0.21 10.14 -26.45
CA LEU A 376 -0.50 9.86 -25.20
C LEU A 376 -1.21 8.48 -25.19
N PRO A 377 -1.32 7.81 -24.03
CA PRO A 377 -2.17 6.63 -23.85
C PRO A 377 -3.66 6.94 -24.06
N LYS A 378 -4.44 5.96 -24.55
CA LYS A 378 -5.86 6.13 -24.92
C LYS A 378 -6.79 6.64 -23.81
N ARG A 379 -6.39 6.55 -22.53
CA ARG A 379 -7.21 6.94 -21.37
C ARG A 379 -6.78 8.26 -20.72
N VAL A 380 -5.75 8.91 -21.25
CA VAL A 380 -5.26 10.20 -20.75
C VAL A 380 -5.74 11.30 -21.67
N ARG A 381 -6.33 12.36 -21.12
CA ARG A 381 -6.82 13.52 -21.86
C ARG A 381 -6.02 14.75 -21.47
N ILE A 382 -5.79 15.64 -22.44
CA ILE A 382 -5.23 16.96 -22.18
C ILE A 382 -6.37 17.86 -21.73
N MET A 383 -6.27 18.41 -20.52
CA MET A 383 -7.22 19.40 -20.00
C MET A 383 -6.83 20.81 -20.40
N GLU A 384 -5.53 21.08 -20.35
CA GLU A 384 -4.98 22.42 -20.58
C GLU A 384 -3.56 22.32 -21.12
N MET A 385 -3.21 23.21 -22.05
CA MET A 385 -1.90 23.31 -22.68
C MET A 385 -1.45 24.77 -22.70
N GLU A 386 -0.32 25.04 -22.05
CA GLU A 386 0.27 26.37 -21.97
C GLU A 386 1.70 26.36 -22.53
N PRO A 387 1.98 27.12 -23.60
CA PRO A 387 1.06 27.86 -24.47
C PRO A 387 0.39 26.95 -25.52
N SER A 388 -0.84 27.30 -25.93
CA SER A 388 -1.61 26.58 -26.98
C SER A 388 -1.15 26.91 -28.41
N SER A 389 -0.39 27.99 -28.57
CA SER A 389 0.18 28.41 -29.83
C SER A 389 1.59 28.96 -29.64
N LEU A 390 2.45 28.73 -30.63
CA LEU A 390 3.85 29.13 -30.60
C LEU A 390 4.09 30.14 -31.71
N SER A 391 4.48 31.35 -31.33
CA SER A 391 4.93 32.36 -32.30
C SER A 391 6.41 32.12 -32.59
N ILE A 392 6.72 31.68 -33.80
CA ILE A 392 8.08 31.49 -34.29
C ILE A 392 8.38 32.52 -35.38
N ALA A 393 9.61 33.01 -35.42
CA ALA A 393 10.10 33.82 -36.52
C ALA A 393 11.13 33.00 -37.29
N LEU A 394 10.88 32.80 -38.58
CA LEU A 394 11.82 32.17 -39.49
C LEU A 394 12.36 33.23 -40.42
N GLU A 395 13.67 33.25 -40.61
CA GLU A 395 14.31 34.17 -41.54
C GLU A 395 15.19 33.40 -42.50
N GLU A 396 15.30 33.93 -43.73
CA GLU A 396 16.19 33.39 -44.73
C GLU A 396 17.65 33.63 -44.33
N ILE A 397 18.46 32.60 -44.56
CA ILE A 397 19.89 32.64 -44.30
C ILE A 397 20.59 33.26 -45.51
N LEU A 398 21.27 34.40 -45.31
CA LEU A 398 22.08 35.06 -46.32
C LEU A 398 23.57 34.94 -46.01
N HIS A 399 24.38 34.88 -47.06
CA HIS A 399 25.83 34.97 -46.93
C HIS A 399 26.23 36.44 -46.73
N LYS A 400 26.93 36.72 -45.63
CA LYS A 400 27.41 38.06 -45.30
C LYS A 400 28.86 38.00 -44.84
N GLU A 401 29.64 39.03 -45.13
CA GLU A 401 30.97 39.19 -44.58
C GLU A 401 30.90 40.13 -43.38
N LEU A 402 31.31 39.66 -42.21
CA LEU A 402 31.37 40.46 -40.98
C LEU A 402 32.81 40.71 -40.57
N ILE A 403 33.04 41.91 -40.02
CA ILE A 403 34.36 42.33 -39.52
C ILE A 403 34.59 41.71 -38.15
N VAL A 404 35.78 41.17 -37.92
CA VAL A 404 36.21 40.62 -36.63
C VAL A 404 36.90 41.72 -35.83
N LYS A 405 36.41 41.98 -34.61
CA LYS A 405 37.00 42.92 -33.66
C LYS A 405 37.59 42.17 -32.47
N PRO A 406 38.80 42.52 -32.01
CA PRO A 406 39.40 41.89 -30.85
C PRO A 406 38.72 42.39 -29.57
N GLN A 407 38.31 41.47 -28.69
CA GLN A 407 37.72 41.83 -27.40
C GLN A 407 38.82 42.04 -26.35
N MET A 408 39.26 43.28 -26.18
CA MET A 408 40.31 43.64 -25.22
C MET A 408 39.73 43.89 -23.82
N VAL A 409 40.28 43.24 -22.80
CA VAL A 409 39.82 43.32 -21.40
C VAL A 409 40.96 43.79 -20.50
N GLY A 410 40.70 44.78 -19.64
CA GLY A 410 41.68 45.32 -18.69
C GLY A 410 42.39 46.59 -19.19
N LYS A 411 43.57 46.89 -18.65
CA LYS A 411 44.47 47.97 -19.11
C LYS A 411 45.88 47.39 -19.30
N LEU A 412 46.69 48.02 -20.15
CA LEU A 412 48.10 47.67 -20.28
C LEU A 412 48.87 48.04 -18.99
N PRO A 413 49.97 47.34 -18.68
CA PRO A 413 50.88 47.71 -17.59
C PRO A 413 51.41 49.15 -17.69
N GLN A 414 51.74 49.76 -16.55
CA GLN A 414 52.30 51.13 -16.50
C GLN A 414 53.60 51.22 -17.33
N GLY A 415 53.73 52.27 -18.14
CA GLY A 415 54.90 52.51 -18.98
C GLY A 415 54.83 51.90 -20.39
N ILE A 416 53.73 51.23 -20.75
CA ILE A 416 53.53 50.61 -22.07
C ILE A 416 52.34 51.27 -22.79
N GLU A 417 52.53 51.67 -24.05
CA GLU A 417 51.48 52.19 -24.93
C GLU A 417 51.21 51.23 -26.10
N LEU A 418 49.92 51.09 -26.46
CA LEU A 418 49.47 50.27 -27.58
C LEU A 418 49.75 51.00 -28.90
N ILE A 419 50.53 50.39 -29.79
CA ILE A 419 50.78 50.96 -31.12
C ILE A 419 49.65 50.57 -32.08
N SER A 420 49.42 49.27 -32.23
CA SER A 420 48.43 48.75 -33.19
C SER A 420 47.96 47.35 -32.80
N VAL A 421 46.71 47.04 -33.16
CA VAL A 421 46.13 45.70 -33.05
C VAL A 421 45.64 45.31 -34.43
N ASN A 422 46.29 44.32 -35.05
CA ASN A 422 45.91 43.80 -36.36
C ASN A 422 45.27 42.43 -36.20
N VAL A 423 44.19 42.19 -36.94
CA VAL A 423 43.42 40.95 -36.88
C VAL A 423 43.42 40.30 -38.26
N TRP A 424 43.76 39.01 -38.31
CA TRP A 424 43.73 38.22 -39.55
C TRP A 424 42.97 36.90 -39.33
N PRO A 425 41.96 36.57 -40.16
CA PRO A 425 41.36 37.39 -41.20
C PRO A 425 40.51 38.55 -40.62
N GLU A 426 40.54 39.72 -41.26
CA GLU A 426 39.75 40.89 -40.83
C GLU A 426 38.24 40.68 -41.08
N LYS A 427 37.88 39.96 -42.14
CA LYS A 427 36.50 39.66 -42.53
C LYS A 427 36.29 38.15 -42.62
N VAL A 428 35.18 37.67 -42.07
CA VAL A 428 34.79 36.26 -42.11
C VAL A 428 33.42 36.13 -42.79
N LYS A 429 33.31 35.20 -43.73
CA LYS A 429 32.04 34.83 -44.37
C LYS A 429 31.18 34.05 -43.37
N VAL A 430 29.98 34.55 -43.13
CA VAL A 430 29.01 33.96 -42.20
C VAL A 430 27.64 33.83 -42.85
N LEU A 431 26.87 32.89 -42.32
CA LEU A 431 25.46 32.70 -42.55
C LEU A 431 24.71 33.53 -41.52
N SER A 432 23.99 34.56 -41.97
CA SER A 432 23.24 35.49 -41.12
C SER A 432 21.80 35.61 -41.60
N PRO A 433 20.82 35.67 -40.67
CA PRO A 433 19.44 35.99 -41.00
C PRO A 433 19.31 37.38 -41.64
N THR A 434 18.36 37.55 -42.56
CA THR A 434 18.12 38.82 -43.30
C THR A 434 17.80 40.02 -42.40
N GLY A 435 17.21 39.82 -41.23
CA GLY A 435 16.84 40.88 -40.27
C GLY A 435 18.00 41.32 -39.37
N VAL A 436 18.99 40.46 -39.17
CA VAL A 436 20.14 40.67 -38.28
C VAL A 436 21.14 41.63 -38.95
N GLY A 437 21.09 42.91 -38.56
CA GLY A 437 22.06 43.93 -38.99
C GLY A 437 21.51 45.15 -39.76
N LYS A 438 20.20 45.41 -39.73
CA LYS A 438 19.62 46.64 -40.30
C LYS A 438 19.82 47.91 -39.43
N LYS A 439 20.32 47.80 -38.20
CA LYS A 439 20.40 48.93 -37.23
C LYS A 439 21.78 49.20 -36.60
N GLY A 440 22.83 48.54 -37.06
CA GLY A 440 24.20 48.79 -36.59
C GLY A 440 25.16 47.72 -37.11
N GLU A 441 26.41 48.09 -37.36
CA GLU A 441 27.48 47.17 -37.74
C GLU A 441 27.64 46.05 -36.70
N ILE A 442 27.08 44.88 -36.99
CA ILE A 442 27.34 43.68 -36.19
C ILE A 442 28.77 43.26 -36.50
N SER A 443 29.61 43.19 -35.46
CA SER A 443 30.98 42.71 -35.54
C SER A 443 31.11 41.40 -34.78
N LEU A 444 31.97 40.51 -35.27
CA LEU A 444 32.32 39.27 -34.60
C LEU A 444 33.39 39.59 -33.56
N MET A 445 33.19 39.18 -32.31
CA MET A 445 34.18 39.40 -31.27
C MET A 445 35.10 38.20 -31.16
N THR A 446 36.37 38.41 -30.78
CA THR A 446 37.24 37.30 -30.39
C THR A 446 36.98 36.89 -28.94
N THR A 447 37.50 35.74 -28.52
CA THR A 447 37.69 35.43 -27.10
C THR A 447 38.42 36.57 -26.39
N PRO A 448 38.08 36.88 -25.13
CA PRO A 448 38.63 38.02 -24.41
C PRO A 448 40.15 37.92 -24.29
N ILE A 449 40.84 39.00 -24.65
CA ILE A 449 42.29 39.15 -24.56
C ILE A 449 42.58 40.05 -23.37
N TYR A 450 43.20 39.48 -22.34
CA TYR A 450 43.56 40.21 -21.13
C TYR A 450 44.83 41.03 -21.35
N MET A 451 44.71 42.36 -21.29
CA MET A 451 45.80 43.29 -21.58
C MET A 451 46.89 43.33 -20.49
N GLU A 452 46.57 42.91 -19.27
CA GLU A 452 47.49 42.91 -18.12
C GLU A 452 48.72 42.01 -18.33
N GLY A 453 48.59 40.97 -19.16
CA GLY A 453 49.65 40.01 -19.46
C GLY A 453 50.60 40.41 -20.59
N ILE A 454 50.31 41.49 -21.32
CA ILE A 454 51.05 41.86 -22.55
C ILE A 454 52.17 42.84 -22.20
N ARG A 455 53.43 42.36 -22.28
CA ARG A 455 54.64 43.16 -22.00
C ARG A 455 55.52 43.43 -23.23
N GLU A 456 55.34 42.62 -24.26
CA GLU A 456 56.07 42.67 -25.53
C GLU A 456 55.12 42.38 -26.71
N ASP A 457 55.61 42.55 -27.93
CA ASP A 457 54.84 42.25 -29.14
C ASP A 457 54.37 40.79 -29.12
N ALA A 458 53.07 40.58 -29.27
CA ALA A 458 52.44 39.26 -29.10
C ALA A 458 51.59 38.89 -30.32
N ILE A 459 51.63 37.60 -30.68
CA ILE A 459 50.73 36.97 -31.66
C ILE A 459 49.88 35.97 -30.91
N LEU A 460 48.56 36.20 -30.89
CA LEU A 460 47.60 35.36 -30.18
C LEU A 460 46.63 34.72 -31.17
N PHE A 461 46.31 33.44 -30.97
CA PHE A 461 45.25 32.75 -31.70
C PHE A 461 43.99 32.72 -30.84
N CYS A 462 42.95 33.39 -31.31
CA CYS A 462 41.69 33.56 -30.62
C CYS A 462 40.54 32.90 -31.38
N LYS A 463 39.54 32.41 -30.64
CA LYS A 463 38.32 31.89 -31.24
C LYS A 463 37.30 33.01 -31.43
N ILE A 464 36.41 32.85 -32.40
CA ILE A 464 35.31 33.80 -32.63
C ILE A 464 34.17 33.50 -31.66
N ILE A 465 33.66 34.55 -31.02
CA ILE A 465 32.41 34.58 -30.26
C ILE A 465 31.39 35.31 -31.13
N ALA A 466 30.45 34.54 -31.68
CA ALA A 466 29.35 35.06 -32.49
C ALA A 466 28.02 35.03 -31.71
N PRO A 467 27.08 35.94 -32.00
CA PRO A 467 25.69 35.84 -31.55
C PRO A 467 25.04 34.51 -31.97
N SER A 468 24.05 34.04 -31.21
CA SER A 468 23.35 32.75 -31.42
C SER A 468 22.78 32.54 -32.82
N ASP A 469 22.48 33.64 -33.51
CA ASP A 469 21.77 33.65 -34.78
C ASP A 469 22.72 33.58 -35.99
N ILE A 470 24.05 33.71 -35.78
CA ILE A 470 25.05 33.76 -36.85
C ILE A 470 25.87 32.47 -36.85
N GLN A 471 25.98 31.83 -38.01
CA GLN A 471 26.69 30.56 -38.17
C GLN A 471 27.86 30.67 -39.16
N PRO A 472 28.94 29.89 -38.98
CA PRO A 472 30.03 29.83 -39.96
C PRO A 472 29.59 29.03 -41.20
N VAL A 473 30.02 29.45 -42.39
CA VAL A 473 29.70 28.76 -43.66
C VAL A 473 30.24 27.33 -43.66
N ASP A 474 31.47 27.13 -43.16
CA ASP A 474 32.17 25.84 -43.19
C ASP A 474 31.91 24.96 -41.94
N LYS A 475 30.78 25.17 -41.24
CA LYS A 475 30.39 24.51 -39.96
C LYS A 475 31.33 24.74 -38.77
N ARG A 476 32.56 25.25 -39.00
CA ARG A 476 33.54 25.61 -37.97
C ARG A 476 34.00 27.04 -38.16
N TRP A 477 34.20 27.74 -37.06
CA TRP A 477 34.80 29.08 -37.08
C TRP A 477 36.29 28.98 -37.41
N PRO A 478 36.82 29.84 -38.30
CA PRO A 478 38.27 29.94 -38.51
C PRO A 478 38.94 30.48 -37.25
N ASP A 479 40.17 30.05 -37.00
CA ASP A 479 41.01 30.64 -35.95
C ASP A 479 41.44 32.05 -36.37
N VAL A 480 41.37 32.99 -35.43
CA VAL A 480 41.68 34.41 -35.67
C VAL A 480 43.02 34.73 -35.03
N GLN A 481 43.96 35.19 -35.84
CA GLN A 481 45.26 35.66 -35.38
C GLN A 481 45.17 37.15 -35.03
N VAL A 482 45.47 37.50 -33.78
CA VAL A 482 45.52 38.88 -33.28
C VAL A 482 46.97 39.23 -32.98
N GLN A 483 47.51 40.18 -33.73
CA GLN A 483 48.87 40.69 -33.55
C GLN A 483 48.82 42.03 -32.82
N ILE A 484 49.47 42.11 -31.67
CA ILE A 484 49.47 43.28 -30.78
C ILE A 484 50.89 43.82 -30.74
N LYS A 485 51.06 45.10 -31.10
CA LYS A 485 52.35 45.80 -31.02
C LYS A 485 52.33 46.83 -29.90
N VAL A 486 53.36 46.83 -29.06
CA VAL A 486 53.46 47.70 -27.88
C VAL A 486 54.79 48.46 -27.83
N HIS A 487 54.77 49.68 -27.29
CA HIS A 487 55.96 50.52 -27.10
C HIS A 487 56.17 50.86 -25.64
N PHE A 488 57.43 50.88 -25.20
CA PHE A 488 57.81 51.38 -23.88
C PHE A 488 57.97 52.89 -23.91
N LYS A 489 57.25 53.59 -23.03
CA LYS A 489 57.35 55.04 -22.87
C LYS A 489 58.65 55.39 -22.13
N SER A 490 59.61 55.97 -22.84
CA SER A 490 60.82 56.54 -22.22
C SER A 490 60.43 57.74 -21.35
N GLU A 491 60.73 57.69 -20.04
CA GLU A 491 60.50 58.80 -19.11
C GLU A 491 61.27 60.06 -19.56
N LYS A 492 60.55 61.18 -19.65
CA LYS A 492 61.11 62.51 -19.86
C LYS A 492 61.57 63.04 -18.50
N LYS A 493 62.89 63.21 -18.37
CA LYS A 493 63.59 63.80 -17.23
C LYS A 493 63.13 65.26 -17.05
N THR A 494 62.45 65.57 -15.95
CA THR A 494 62.24 66.95 -15.48
C THR A 494 62.82 67.06 -14.07
N SER A 495 64.01 67.65 -14.03
CA SER A 495 64.59 68.30 -12.86
C SER A 495 63.68 69.43 -12.40
N ASP A 496 63.27 69.43 -11.14
CA ASP A 496 63.24 70.63 -10.32
C ASP A 496 63.20 70.23 -8.84
N ILE A 497 64.23 70.69 -8.13
CA ILE A 497 64.48 70.50 -6.70
C ILE A 497 63.67 71.54 -5.93
N PRO A 498 62.91 71.21 -4.88
CA PRO A 498 62.54 72.18 -3.86
C PRO A 498 63.63 72.23 -2.78
N SER A 499 64.22 73.40 -2.66
CA SER A 499 65.06 73.86 -1.56
C SER A 499 64.30 73.93 -0.23
N SER A 500 65.06 73.70 0.85
CA SER A 500 64.81 74.05 2.27
C SER A 500 63.86 73.14 3.05
N LEU A 501 64.05 72.79 4.33
CA LEU A 501 65.12 72.79 5.35
C LEU A 501 64.41 72.20 6.59
N VAL A 502 65.08 71.35 7.40
CA VAL A 502 65.10 71.37 8.89
C VAL A 502 63.73 71.43 9.62
N TYR A 503 63.27 70.40 10.32
CA TYR A 503 63.80 69.79 11.55
C TYR A 503 63.28 68.35 11.72
#